data_AF-A0A7S4E7Y8-F1
#
_entry.id   AF-A0A7S4E7Y8-F1
#
_cell.length_a   1.000
_cell.length_b   1.000
_cell.length_c   1.000
_cell.angle_alpha   90.00
_cell.angle_beta   90.00
_cell.angle_gamma   90.00
#
_symmetry.space_group_name_H-M   'P 1'
#
loop_
_entity.id
_entity.type
_entity.pdbx_description
1 polymer ?
#
loop_
_entity_poly.entity_id
_entity_poly.type
_entity_poly.pdbx_seq_one_letter_code
_entity_poly.pdbx_strand_id
1 'polypeptide(L)'
;MSITRTALLAAAAAAAQNCSRVVRVGTFDQATPYALAPATRWLDDERACFAYYRQPSGARALDLLGRGDLDLAFMGSMPWSNAVARGAGVTAVSVLMDIKSSE
;
A
#
# COMPACT_ATOMS: atom_id res chain seq x y z
N MET A 1 -16.30 -21.70 -23.34
CA MET A 1 -15.17 -22.25 -22.56
C MET A 1 -15.12 -21.52 -21.23
N SER A 2 -15.61 -22.16 -20.17
CA SER A 2 -15.63 -21.58 -18.83
C SER A 2 -14.26 -21.82 -18.20
N ILE A 3 -13.42 -20.79 -18.11
CA ILE A 3 -12.22 -20.85 -17.28
C ILE A 3 -12.73 -20.88 -15.85
N THR A 4 -12.80 -22.10 -15.32
CA THR A 4 -13.38 -22.45 -14.03
C THR A 4 -12.75 -21.57 -12.96
N ARG A 5 -13.56 -20.98 -12.07
CA ARG A 5 -13.12 -20.18 -10.91
C ARG A 5 -11.86 -20.73 -10.23
N THR A 6 -11.74 -22.05 -10.16
CA THR A 6 -10.59 -22.81 -9.64
C THR A 6 -9.26 -22.47 -10.33
N ALA A 7 -9.24 -22.27 -11.64
CA ALA A 7 -8.04 -21.87 -12.39
C ALA A 7 -7.65 -20.41 -12.10
N LEU A 8 -8.63 -19.53 -11.89
CA LEU A 8 -8.38 -18.13 -11.50
C LEU A 8 -7.84 -18.04 -10.06
N LEU A 9 -8.41 -18.84 -9.15
CA LEU A 9 -7.93 -18.99 -7.77
C LEU A 9 -6.54 -19.65 -7.70
N ALA A 10 -6.27 -20.66 -8.52
CA ALA A 10 -4.97 -21.31 -8.61
C ALA A 10 -3.90 -20.40 -9.22
N ALA A 11 -4.24 -19.61 -10.24
CA ALA A 11 -3.33 -18.61 -10.82
C ALA A 11 -3.05 -17.45 -9.84
N ALA A 12 -4.05 -17.00 -9.10
CA ALA A 12 -3.87 -16.01 -8.02
C ALA A 12 -3.01 -16.57 -6.87
N ALA A 13 -3.18 -17.85 -6.52
CA ALA A 13 -2.37 -18.53 -5.51
C ALA A 13 -0.92 -18.76 -6.00
N ALA A 14 -0.73 -19.11 -7.27
CA ALA A 14 0.60 -19.28 -7.87
C ALA A 14 1.36 -17.94 -8.01
N ALA A 15 0.66 -16.85 -8.33
CA ALA A 15 1.24 -15.50 -8.30
C ALA A 15 1.62 -15.06 -6.87
N ALA A 16 0.85 -15.49 -5.86
CA ALA A 16 1.17 -15.26 -4.45
C ALA A 16 2.32 -16.13 -3.92
N GLN A 17 2.59 -17.30 -4.53
CA GLN A 17 3.63 -18.25 -4.09
C GLN A 17 5.07 -17.79 -4.37
N ASN A 18 5.28 -16.77 -5.21
CA ASN A 18 6.61 -16.19 -5.45
C ASN A 18 6.90 -14.95 -4.60
N CYS A 19 5.97 -14.55 -3.73
CA CYS A 19 6.14 -13.40 -2.86
C CYS A 19 6.97 -13.76 -1.62
N SER A 20 8.11 -13.13 -1.43
CA SER A 20 8.90 -13.24 -0.19
C SER A 20 8.19 -12.57 1.01
N ARG A 21 7.42 -11.51 0.73
CA ARG A 21 6.61 -10.75 1.67
C ARG A 21 5.41 -10.13 0.97
N VAL A 22 4.32 -9.96 1.71
CA VAL A 22 3.15 -9.19 1.25
C VAL A 22 3.07 -7.91 2.07
N VAL A 23 3.08 -6.77 1.38
CA VAL A 23 2.93 -5.43 1.96
C VAL A 23 1.48 -4.99 1.80
N ARG A 24 0.80 -4.81 2.93
CA ARG A 24 -0.61 -4.42 3.00
C ARG A 24 -0.72 -2.90 3.00
N VAL A 25 -1.32 -2.36 1.95
CA VAL A 25 -1.38 -0.93 1.69
C VAL A 25 -2.82 -0.43 1.77
N GLY A 26 -3.08 0.54 2.65
CA GLY A 26 -4.34 1.27 2.73
C GLY A 26 -4.45 2.38 1.66
N THR A 27 -5.56 2.41 0.92
CA THR A 27 -5.84 3.40 -0.15
C THR A 27 -7.29 3.89 -0.07
N PHE A 28 -7.65 5.08 -0.57
CA PHE A 28 -9.02 5.60 -0.42
C PHE A 28 -10.01 5.13 -1.50
N ASP A 29 -9.59 5.09 -2.78
CA ASP A 29 -10.54 4.94 -3.90
C ASP A 29 -9.93 4.15 -5.06
N GLN A 30 -8.69 4.46 -5.42
CA GLN A 30 -7.92 3.79 -6.45
C GLN A 30 -6.54 3.50 -5.90
N ALA A 31 -6.11 2.24 -6.02
CA ALA A 31 -4.69 1.94 -5.95
C ALA A 31 -4.04 2.80 -7.04
N THR A 32 -3.32 3.85 -6.64
CA THR A 32 -2.59 4.71 -7.54
C THR A 32 -1.19 4.10 -7.66
N PRO A 33 -0.91 3.27 -8.67
CA PRO A 33 0.38 2.58 -8.79
C PRO A 33 1.56 3.56 -8.78
N TYR A 34 1.37 4.78 -9.26
CA TYR A 34 2.36 5.86 -9.22
C TYR A 34 2.75 6.29 -7.80
N ALA A 35 1.82 6.22 -6.86
CA ALA A 35 2.08 6.60 -5.47
C ALA A 35 2.95 5.55 -4.73
N LEU A 36 3.18 4.38 -5.35
CA LEU A 36 3.92 3.26 -4.77
C LEU A 36 5.20 2.91 -5.48
N ALA A 37 5.44 3.41 -6.70
CA ALA A 37 6.73 3.24 -7.38
C ALA A 37 7.95 3.63 -6.50
N PRO A 38 7.85 4.62 -5.59
CA PRO A 38 8.92 4.88 -4.62
C PRO A 38 8.93 3.89 -3.46
N ALA A 39 7.76 3.46 -2.97
CA ALA A 39 7.64 2.51 -1.87
C ALA A 39 8.19 1.13 -2.23
N THR A 40 8.07 0.71 -3.49
CA THR A 40 8.68 -0.55 -3.98
C THR A 40 10.21 -0.49 -3.98
N ARG A 41 10.81 0.70 -4.17
CA ARG A 41 12.27 0.89 -4.10
C ARG A 41 12.84 0.93 -2.68
N TRP A 42 12.00 1.17 -1.66
CA TRP A 42 12.43 1.08 -0.26
C TRP A 42 12.51 -0.35 0.24
N LEU A 43 11.82 -1.25 -0.43
CA LEU A 43 11.93 -2.66 -0.16
C LEU A 43 13.15 -3.14 -0.93
N ASP A 44 14.23 -3.45 -0.21
CA ASP A 44 15.40 -4.16 -0.74
C ASP A 44 15.05 -5.64 -1.04
N ASP A 45 13.94 -5.83 -1.76
CA ASP A 45 13.31 -7.11 -2.02
C ASP A 45 12.39 -7.02 -3.25
N GLU A 46 12.91 -7.45 -4.40
CA GLU A 46 12.19 -7.48 -5.67
C GLU A 46 11.03 -8.50 -5.68
N ARG A 47 10.97 -9.40 -4.69
CA ARG A 47 9.88 -10.39 -4.53
C ARG A 47 8.81 -9.91 -3.56
N ALA A 48 8.87 -8.66 -3.09
CA ALA A 48 7.81 -8.07 -2.30
C ALA A 48 6.55 -7.84 -3.15
N CYS A 49 5.44 -8.42 -2.71
CA CYS A 49 4.14 -8.23 -3.32
C CYS A 49 3.31 -7.21 -2.54
N PHE A 50 2.39 -6.55 -3.22
CA PHE A 50 1.54 -5.51 -2.62
C PHE A 50 0.07 -5.91 -2.66
N ALA A 51 -0.59 -5.84 -1.50
CA ALA A 51 -2.01 -6.08 -1.35
C ALA A 51 -2.71 -4.78 -0.97
N TYR A 52 -3.72 -4.38 -1.75
CA TYR A 52 -4.40 -3.09 -1.60
C TYR A 52 -5.73 -3.23 -0.89
N TYR A 53 -5.92 -2.43 0.15
CA TYR A 53 -7.13 -2.40 0.96
C TYR A 53 -7.72 -1.01 0.92
N ARG A 54 -8.98 -0.93 0.47
CA ARG A 54 -9.72 0.32 0.52
C ARG A 54 -9.98 0.72 1.96
N GLN A 55 -9.70 1.98 2.29
CA GLN A 55 -9.92 2.59 3.59
C GLN A 55 -10.97 3.70 3.48
N PRO A 56 -11.96 3.74 4.38
CA PRO A 56 -13.01 4.75 4.34
C PRO A 56 -12.53 6.12 4.86
N SER A 57 -11.42 6.17 5.61
CA SER A 57 -10.88 7.42 6.17
C SER A 57 -9.43 7.28 6.62
N GLY A 58 -8.70 8.39 6.70
CA GLY A 58 -7.31 8.39 7.18
C GLY A 58 -7.19 7.97 8.64
N ALA A 59 -8.21 8.29 9.46
CA ALA A 59 -8.28 7.82 10.85
C ALA A 59 -8.38 6.29 10.94
N ARG A 60 -9.18 5.67 10.06
CA ARG A 60 -9.27 4.21 10.00
C ARG A 60 -7.96 3.58 9.54
N ALA A 61 -7.29 4.19 8.56
CA ALA A 61 -5.99 3.72 8.09
C ALA A 61 -4.93 3.77 9.21
N LEU A 62 -4.91 4.83 10.02
CA LEU A 62 -4.03 4.95 11.18
C LEU A 62 -4.28 3.90 12.26
N ASP A 63 -5.54 3.64 12.58
CA ASP A 63 -5.91 2.58 13.52
C ASP A 63 -5.43 1.20 13.04
N LEU A 64 -5.55 0.91 11.75
CA LEU A 64 -5.03 -0.33 11.17
C LEU A 64 -3.50 -0.40 11.15
N LEU A 65 -2.80 0.71 10.89
CA LEU A 65 -1.35 0.78 11.02
C LEU A 65 -0.91 0.50 12.47
N GLY A 66 -1.58 1.11 13.45
CA GLY A 66 -1.27 0.93 14.87
C GLY A 66 -1.51 -0.50 15.37
N ARG A 67 -2.42 -1.25 14.75
CA ARG A 67 -2.68 -2.68 15.04
C ARG A 67 -1.77 -3.63 14.26
N GLY A 68 -1.02 -3.13 13.28
CA GLY A 68 -0.24 -3.96 12.37
C GLY A 68 -1.11 -4.71 11.34
N ASP A 69 -2.32 -4.24 11.07
CA ASP A 69 -3.19 -4.77 10.01
C ASP A 69 -2.84 -4.18 8.62
N LEU A 70 -2.21 -3.01 8.61
CA LEU A 70 -1.58 -2.39 7.45
C LEU A 70 -0.09 -2.18 7.72
N ASP A 71 0.70 -2.19 6.65
CA ASP A 71 2.14 -1.89 6.67
C ASP A 71 2.41 -0.47 6.13
N LEU A 72 1.57 0.00 5.20
CA LEU A 72 1.63 1.34 4.61
C LEU A 72 0.20 1.89 4.43
N ALA A 73 0.05 3.21 4.43
CA ALA A 73 -1.22 3.83 4.03
C ALA A 73 -1.01 5.20 3.36
N PHE A 74 -1.82 5.47 2.35
CA PHE A 74 -2.03 6.82 1.86
C PHE A 74 -2.98 7.56 2.81
N MET A 75 -2.57 8.74 3.26
CA MET A 75 -3.41 9.59 4.08
C MET A 75 -3.21 11.06 3.77
N GLY A 76 -4.26 11.85 3.99
CA GLY A 76 -4.15 13.30 3.97
C GLY A 76 -3.30 13.82 5.13
N SER A 77 -2.83 15.05 4.98
CA SER A 77 -2.01 15.74 5.99
C SER A 77 -2.72 15.90 7.34
N MET A 78 -4.03 16.15 7.35
CA MET A 78 -4.80 16.35 8.58
C MET A 78 -4.83 15.10 9.48
N PRO A 79 -5.21 13.90 8.99
CA PRO A 79 -5.06 12.66 9.75
C PRO A 79 -3.63 12.41 10.26
N TRP A 80 -2.63 12.64 9.42
CA TRP A 80 -1.22 12.47 9.79
C TRP A 80 -0.81 13.37 10.96
N SER A 81 -1.04 14.68 10.85
CA SER A 81 -0.67 15.65 11.88
C SER A 81 -1.35 15.36 13.21
N ASN A 82 -2.61 14.92 13.18
CA ASN A 82 -3.34 14.52 14.38
C ASN A 82 -2.75 13.26 15.04
N ALA A 83 -2.23 12.31 14.25
CA ALA A 83 -1.59 11.12 14.78
C ALA A 83 -0.25 11.43 15.44
N VAL A 84 0.59 12.25 14.77
CA VAL A 84 1.88 12.70 15.31
C VAL A 84 1.69 13.48 16.60
N ALA A 85 0.71 14.39 16.65
CA ALA A 85 0.39 15.15 17.86
C ALA A 85 -0.02 14.26 19.05
N ARG A 86 -0.48 13.03 18.79
CA ARG A 86 -0.85 12.03 19.80
C ARG A 86 0.27 11.02 20.10
N GLY A 87 1.45 11.19 19.51
CA GLY A 87 2.59 10.29 19.72
C GLY A 87 2.45 8.94 19.02
N ALA A 88 1.72 8.87 17.90
CA ALA A 88 1.64 7.64 17.13
C ALA A 88 3.03 7.25 16.57
N GLY A 89 3.40 5.97 16.71
CA GLY A 89 4.66 5.39 16.22
C GLY A 89 4.69 5.17 14.71
N VAL A 90 4.27 6.17 13.93
CA VAL A 90 4.22 6.14 12.47
C VAL A 90 5.29 7.05 11.89
N THR A 91 5.82 6.70 10.71
CA THR A 91 6.80 7.51 9.97
C THR A 91 6.18 7.97 8.66
N ALA A 92 6.25 9.26 8.36
CA ALA A 92 5.85 9.79 7.08
C ALA A 92 7.02 9.70 6.11
N VAL A 93 6.74 9.20 4.92
CA VAL A 93 7.68 9.23 3.82
C VAL A 93 7.03 9.98 2.67
N SER A 94 7.66 11.08 2.25
CA SER A 94 7.18 11.91 1.14
C SER A 94 7.58 11.27 -0.19
N VAL A 95 6.65 11.26 -1.14
CA VAL A 95 6.93 11.02 -2.55
C VAL A 95 6.97 12.37 -3.26
N LEU A 96 8.16 12.84 -3.62
CA LEU A 96 8.29 13.87 -4.66
C LEU A 96 8.30 13.17 -6.02
N MET A 97 7.32 13.50 -6.87
CA MET A 97 7.37 13.15 -8.29
C MET A 97 8.08 14.29 -9.02
N ASP A 98 9.23 14.00 -9.61
CA ASP A 98 9.89 14.90 -10.54
C ASP A 98 9.25 14.72 -11.92
N ILE A 99 8.33 15.62 -12.28
CA ILE A 99 7.72 15.61 -13.61
C ILE A 99 8.68 16.35 -14.54
N LYS A 100 9.54 15.60 -15.23
CA LYS A 100 10.31 16.16 -16.33
C LYS A 100 9.36 16.52 -17.47
N SER A 101 9.14 17.81 -17.73
CA SER A 101 8.60 18.22 -19.02
C SER A 101 9.71 18.05 -20.05
N SER A 102 9.47 17.23 -21.08
CA SER A 102 10.26 17.32 -22.30
C SER A 102 9.91 18.65 -22.99
N GLU A 103 10.86 19.59 -22.99
CA GLU A 103 10.85 20.73 -23.93
C GLU A 103 10.98 20.24 -25.38
#